data_AF-A0A7V6Y5R4-F1
#
_entry.id   AF-A0A7V6Y5R4-F1
#
_cell.length_a   1.000
_cell.length_b   1.000
_cell.length_c   1.000
_cell.angle_alpha   90.00
_cell.angle_beta   90.00
_cell.angle_gamma   90.00
#
_symmetry.space_group_name_H-M   'P 1'
#
loop_
_entity.id
_entity.type
_entity.pdbx_description
1 polymer ?
#
loop_
_entity_poly.entity_id
_entity_poly.type
_entity_poly.pdbx_seq_one_letter_code
_entity_poly.pdbx_strand_id
1 'polypeptide(L)'
;MDVLANLAQAFIGLFQEGGKTFLGLAGGILPTLITLMTAVNALIKFVGQERINNIAQTAGKYTLLRYTVMPVMAVFFLTNPMAYTFGRFLPEKYKPAFYDAAVSFVHPIVGLFPHANPSELFVYMGIAQGIEQLGLPLGQLAIRYFIVGVIVILIRGIVTETLTLRMMRQRDLI
;
A
#
# COMPACT_ATOMS: atom_id res chain seq x y z
N MET A 1 -5.88 6.92 47.34
CA MET A 1 -4.82 5.92 47.12
C MET A 1 -5.27 4.85 46.14
N ASP A 2 -6.46 4.25 46.33
CA ASP A 2 -6.95 3.17 45.46
C ASP A 2 -7.20 3.57 44.00
N VAL A 3 -7.69 4.79 43.74
CA VAL A 3 -7.88 5.30 42.36
C VAL A 3 -6.55 5.42 41.62
N LEU A 4 -5.50 5.91 42.29
CA LEU A 4 -4.16 6.05 41.70
C LEU A 4 -3.49 4.69 41.50
N ALA A 5 -3.68 3.75 42.43
CA ALA A 5 -3.20 2.38 42.29
C ALA A 5 -3.90 1.64 41.13
N ASN A 6 -5.21 1.77 41.00
CA ASN A 6 -5.98 1.19 39.89
C ASN A 6 -5.60 1.80 38.54
N LEU A 7 -5.34 3.11 38.47
CA LEU A 7 -4.82 3.76 37.28
C LEU A 7 -3.44 3.26 36.90
N ALA A 8 -2.53 3.10 37.87
CA ALA A 8 -1.20 2.54 37.64
C ALA A 8 -1.28 1.08 37.17
N GLN A 9 -2.16 0.27 37.76
CA GLN A 9 -2.41 -1.12 37.38
C GLN A 9 -2.95 -1.22 35.94
N ALA A 10 -3.92 -0.37 35.59
CA ALA A 10 -4.48 -0.29 34.24
C ALA A 10 -3.43 0.18 33.22
N PHE A 11 -2.60 1.15 33.59
CA PHE A 11 -1.49 1.64 32.78
C PHE A 11 -0.50 0.50 32.49
N ILE A 12 -0.04 -0.23 33.52
CA ILE A 12 0.87 -1.37 33.35
C ILE A 12 0.21 -2.48 32.51
N GLY A 13 -1.06 -2.78 32.76
CA GLY A 13 -1.84 -3.77 32.01
C GLY A 13 -1.89 -3.46 30.51
N LEU A 14 -2.05 -2.18 30.13
CA LEU A 14 -2.01 -1.75 28.73
C LEU A 14 -0.67 -2.12 28.05
N PHE A 15 0.46 -1.86 28.71
CA PHE A 15 1.78 -2.21 28.17
C PHE A 15 2.00 -3.73 28.13
N GLN A 16 1.47 -4.48 29.10
CA GLN A 16 1.53 -5.95 29.08
C GLN A 16 0.77 -6.53 27.89
N GLU A 17 -0.44 -6.05 27.60
CA GLU A 17 -1.20 -6.46 26.42
C GLU A 17 -0.53 -6.04 25.11
N GLY A 18 0.07 -4.84 25.07
CA GLY A 18 0.92 -4.40 23.97
C GLY A 18 2.10 -5.35 23.74
N GLY A 19 2.76 -5.79 24.82
CA GLY A 19 3.86 -6.75 24.77
C GLY A 19 3.43 -8.12 24.25
N LYS A 20 2.28 -8.65 24.70
CA LYS A 20 1.70 -9.90 24.16
C LYS A 20 1.41 -9.79 22.67
N THR A 21 0.83 -8.68 22.24
CA THR A 21 0.55 -8.40 20.82
C THR A 21 1.85 -8.38 20.01
N PHE A 22 2.88 -7.68 20.50
CA PHE A 22 4.19 -7.64 19.84
C PHE A 22 4.81 -9.03 19.74
N LEU A 23 4.81 -9.83 20.80
CA LEU A 23 5.33 -11.20 20.77
C LEU A 23 4.54 -12.09 19.80
N GLY A 24 3.23 -11.92 19.71
CA GLY A 24 2.40 -12.60 18.70
C GLY A 24 2.77 -12.21 17.27
N LEU A 25 3.04 -10.92 17.01
CA LEU A 25 3.52 -10.46 15.72
C LEU A 25 4.94 -10.96 15.40
N ALA A 26 5.84 -10.91 16.39
CA ALA A 26 7.24 -11.30 16.29
C ALA A 26 7.44 -12.81 16.10
N GLY A 27 6.62 -13.63 16.76
CA GLY A 27 6.57 -15.08 16.54
C GLY A 27 5.72 -15.49 15.34
N GLY A 28 4.86 -14.59 14.85
CA GLY A 28 3.91 -14.85 13.76
C GLY A 28 4.39 -14.30 12.41
N ILE A 29 3.79 -13.19 11.97
CA ILE A 29 3.95 -12.70 10.60
C ILE A 29 5.29 -11.99 10.36
N LEU A 30 5.90 -11.36 11.38
CA LEU A 30 7.09 -10.51 11.20
C LEU A 30 8.28 -11.24 10.54
N PRO A 31 8.66 -12.47 10.91
CA PRO A 31 9.73 -13.20 10.23
C PRO A 31 9.48 -13.40 8.73
N THR A 32 8.23 -13.71 8.36
CA THR A 32 7.81 -13.83 6.97
C THR A 32 7.91 -12.50 6.24
N LEU A 33 7.54 -11.39 6.90
CA LEU A 33 7.71 -10.05 6.31
C LEU A 33 9.16 -9.73 6.04
N ILE A 34 10.04 -10.00 7.00
CA ILE A 34 11.47 -9.70 6.88
C ILE A 34 12.09 -10.50 5.73
N THR A 35 11.76 -11.78 5.59
CA THR A 35 12.27 -12.62 4.49
C THR A 35 11.72 -12.17 3.13
N LEU A 36 10.43 -11.84 3.05
CA LEU A 36 9.82 -11.28 1.84
C LEU A 36 10.46 -9.93 1.45
N MET A 37 10.62 -9.01 2.40
CA MET A 37 11.30 -7.72 2.20
C MET A 37 12.71 -7.93 1.67
N THR A 38 13.46 -8.87 2.24
CA THR A 38 14.82 -9.21 1.80
C THR A 38 14.83 -9.73 0.36
N ALA A 39 13.91 -10.65 0.04
CA ALA A 39 13.79 -11.22 -1.30
C ALA A 39 13.39 -10.17 -2.36
N VAL A 40 12.41 -9.31 -2.05
CA VAL A 40 11.98 -8.24 -2.96
C VAL A 40 13.07 -7.20 -3.14
N ASN A 41 13.79 -6.82 -2.09
CA ASN A 41 14.94 -5.91 -2.19
C ASN A 41 16.06 -6.49 -3.07
N ALA A 42 16.31 -7.80 -2.96
CA ALA A 42 17.24 -8.48 -3.87
C ALA A 42 16.72 -8.45 -5.32
N LEU A 43 15.44 -8.74 -5.54
CA LEU A 43 14.80 -8.69 -6.86
C LEU A 43 14.88 -7.30 -7.48
N ILE A 44 14.62 -6.23 -6.72
CA ILE A 44 14.77 -4.84 -7.15
C ILE A 44 16.20 -4.58 -7.64
N LYS A 45 17.19 -5.00 -6.85
CA LYS A 45 18.61 -4.87 -7.23
C LYS A 45 18.92 -5.63 -8.53
N PHE A 46 18.36 -6.82 -8.72
CA PHE A 46 18.56 -7.61 -9.94
C PHE A 46 17.88 -7.01 -11.17
N VAL A 47 16.66 -6.47 -11.03
CA VAL A 47 15.96 -5.79 -12.14
C VAL A 47 16.69 -4.51 -12.54
N GLY A 48 17.24 -3.80 -11.56
CA GLY A 48 17.95 -2.55 -11.76
C GLY A 48 17.01 -1.35 -11.89
N GLN A 49 17.38 -0.25 -11.25
CA GLN A 49 16.56 0.97 -11.19
C GLN A 49 16.25 1.54 -12.57
N GLU A 50 17.17 1.38 -13.53
CA GLU A 50 17.03 1.89 -14.89
C GLU A 50 15.88 1.22 -15.65
N ARG A 51 15.74 -0.11 -15.53
CA ARG A 51 14.62 -0.84 -16.17
C ARG A 51 13.29 -0.44 -15.57
N ILE A 52 13.24 -0.29 -14.25
CA ILE A 52 12.05 0.19 -13.52
C ILE A 52 11.64 1.59 -14.01
N ASN A 53 12.61 2.49 -14.17
CA ASN A 53 12.36 3.85 -14.69
C ASN A 53 11.86 3.82 -16.14
N ASN A 54 12.43 2.96 -17.00
CA ASN A 54 12.01 2.85 -18.41
C ASN A 54 10.57 2.32 -18.54
N ILE A 55 10.18 1.35 -17.70
CA ILE A 55 8.81 0.85 -17.63
C ILE A 55 7.87 1.96 -17.17
N ALA A 56 8.25 2.76 -16.16
CA ALA A 56 7.46 3.87 -15.67
C ALA A 56 7.19 4.92 -16.76
N GLN A 57 8.21 5.30 -17.52
CA GLN A 57 8.07 6.25 -18.63
C GLN A 57 7.17 5.72 -19.75
N THR A 58 7.23 4.42 -20.04
CA THR A 58 6.41 3.79 -21.09
C THR A 58 4.96 3.61 -20.64
N ALA A 59 4.74 3.17 -19.40
CA ALA A 59 3.42 3.00 -18.80
C ALA A 59 2.67 4.32 -18.67
N GLY A 60 3.38 5.43 -18.47
CA GLY A 60 2.78 6.77 -18.41
C GLY A 60 2.08 7.23 -19.69
N LYS A 61 2.32 6.58 -20.84
CA LYS A 61 1.73 6.97 -22.13
C LYS A 61 0.26 6.56 -22.28
N TYR A 62 -0.12 5.41 -21.74
CA TYR A 62 -1.46 4.83 -21.92
C TYR A 62 -2.26 4.92 -20.63
N THR A 63 -3.48 5.46 -20.68
CA THR A 63 -4.35 5.66 -19.50
C THR A 63 -4.50 4.39 -18.66
N LEU A 64 -4.73 3.24 -19.30
CA LEU A 64 -4.87 1.96 -18.60
C LEU A 64 -3.59 1.63 -17.81
N LEU A 65 -2.43 1.69 -18.46
CA LEU A 65 -1.15 1.36 -17.82
C LEU A 65 -0.75 2.38 -16.75
N ARG A 66 -1.06 3.66 -16.98
CA ARG A 66 -0.79 4.76 -16.05
C ARG A 66 -1.53 4.60 -14.72
N TYR A 67 -2.73 4.01 -14.72
CA TYR A 67 -3.56 3.86 -13.51
C TYR A 67 -3.72 2.42 -13.02
N THR A 68 -3.04 1.45 -13.63
CA THR A 68 -2.97 0.07 -13.13
C THR A 68 -1.52 -0.35 -12.91
N VAL A 69 -0.80 -0.61 -13.99
CA VAL A 69 0.58 -1.14 -13.95
C VAL A 69 1.52 -0.19 -13.24
N MET A 70 1.49 1.11 -13.55
CA MET A 70 2.41 2.07 -12.97
C MET A 70 2.26 2.21 -11.44
N PRO A 71 1.04 2.37 -10.86
CA PRO A 71 0.84 2.34 -9.41
C PRO A 71 1.23 1.02 -8.76
N VAL A 72 0.86 -0.13 -9.36
CA VAL A 72 1.21 -1.45 -8.84
C VAL A 72 2.73 -1.61 -8.74
N MET A 73 3.45 -1.26 -9.80
CA MET A 73 4.91 -1.32 -9.85
C MET A 73 5.54 -0.34 -8.85
N ALA A 74 5.04 0.89 -8.79
CA ALA A 74 5.56 1.91 -7.87
C ALA A 74 5.42 1.46 -6.41
N VAL A 75 4.25 0.97 -6.02
CA VAL A 75 3.96 0.54 -4.65
C VAL A 75 4.70 -0.75 -4.31
N PHE A 76 4.77 -1.71 -5.22
CA PHE A 76 5.47 -2.97 -5.00
C PHE A 76 6.98 -2.78 -4.81
N PHE A 77 7.60 -1.90 -5.61
CA PHE A 77 9.06 -1.74 -5.63
C PHE A 77 9.59 -0.63 -4.73
N LEU A 78 8.89 0.50 -4.62
CA LEU A 78 9.37 1.61 -3.79
C LEU A 78 8.69 1.69 -2.43
N THR A 79 7.58 0.98 -2.23
CA THR A 79 6.79 1.01 -0.98
C THR A 79 6.23 2.41 -0.66
N ASN A 80 5.30 2.50 0.29
CA ASN A 80 4.88 3.78 0.86
C ASN A 80 6.03 4.37 1.71
N PRO A 81 6.35 5.68 1.65
CA PRO A 81 5.81 6.74 0.77
C PRO A 81 6.59 6.94 -0.54
N MET A 82 7.68 6.22 -0.77
CA MET A 82 8.55 6.47 -1.92
C MET A 82 7.89 6.16 -3.28
N ALA A 83 6.83 5.34 -3.32
CA ALA A 83 6.03 5.06 -4.50
C ALA A 83 5.54 6.34 -5.22
N TYR A 84 5.26 7.42 -4.50
CA TYR A 84 4.77 8.67 -5.10
C TYR A 84 5.80 9.36 -6.00
N THR A 85 7.09 9.05 -5.81
CA THR A 85 8.18 9.63 -6.62
C THR A 85 8.12 9.21 -8.09
N PHE A 86 7.42 8.13 -8.43
CA PHE A 86 7.16 7.74 -9.82
C PHE A 86 6.39 8.81 -10.62
N GLY A 87 5.59 9.63 -9.93
CA GLY A 87 4.86 10.73 -10.57
C GLY A 87 5.78 11.73 -11.27
N ARG A 88 7.08 11.77 -10.94
CA ARG A 88 8.06 12.62 -11.64
C ARG A 88 8.19 12.33 -13.13
N PHE A 89 7.84 11.11 -13.56
CA PHE A 89 7.89 10.70 -14.97
C PHE A 89 6.64 11.08 -15.76
N LEU A 90 5.63 11.66 -15.09
CA LEU A 90 4.37 12.07 -15.71
C LEU A 90 4.33 13.59 -15.93
N PRO A 91 3.69 14.04 -17.03
CA PRO A 91 3.24 15.43 -17.17
C PRO A 91 2.43 15.89 -15.96
N GLU A 92 2.52 17.18 -15.63
CA GLU A 92 1.89 17.77 -14.43
C GLU A 92 0.40 17.44 -14.31
N LYS A 93 -0.33 17.53 -15.43
CA LYS A 93 -1.77 17.24 -15.52
C LYS A 93 -2.18 15.82 -15.11
N TYR A 94 -1.25 14.86 -15.07
CA TYR A 94 -1.51 13.47 -14.71
C TYR A 94 -1.01 13.09 -13.31
N LYS A 95 -0.21 13.94 -12.67
CA LYS A 95 0.35 13.65 -11.33
C LYS A 95 -0.72 13.51 -10.25
N PRO A 96 -1.80 14.34 -10.20
CA PRO A 96 -2.85 14.17 -9.19
C PRO A 96 -3.56 12.82 -9.28
N ALA A 97 -3.88 12.39 -10.50
CA ALA A 97 -4.54 11.11 -10.75
C ALA A 97 -3.62 9.91 -10.45
N PHE A 98 -2.32 10.02 -10.77
CA PHE A 98 -1.35 9.00 -10.40
C PHE A 98 -1.19 8.90 -8.88
N TYR A 99 -1.08 10.03 -8.18
CA TYR A 99 -1.00 10.06 -6.72
C TYR A 99 -2.23 9.37 -6.10
N ASP A 100 -3.43 9.72 -6.56
CA ASP A 100 -4.68 9.13 -6.10
C ASP A 100 -4.72 7.60 -6.33
N ALA A 101 -4.31 7.14 -7.51
CA ALA A 101 -4.22 5.71 -7.80
C ALA A 101 -3.18 5.00 -6.91
N ALA A 102 -2.00 5.58 -6.71
CA ALA A 102 -0.93 5.00 -5.91
C ALA A 102 -1.30 4.93 -4.42
N VAL A 103 -1.79 6.03 -3.83
CA VAL A 103 -2.17 6.09 -2.40
C VAL A 103 -3.36 5.18 -2.12
N SER A 104 -4.25 4.98 -3.08
CA SER A 104 -5.36 4.02 -2.94
C SER A 104 -4.88 2.56 -3.00
N PHE A 105 -3.74 2.28 -3.66
CA PHE A 105 -3.22 0.92 -3.83
C PHE A 105 -2.35 0.42 -2.66
N VAL A 106 -1.86 1.31 -1.79
CA VAL A 106 -0.97 0.91 -0.68
C VAL A 106 -1.62 0.00 0.35
N HIS A 107 -2.95 -0.12 0.37
CA HIS A 107 -3.67 -1.03 1.27
C HIS A 107 -4.09 -2.35 0.59
N PRO A 108 -4.70 -2.35 -0.61
CA PRO A 108 -5.10 -3.61 -1.26
C PRO A 108 -3.94 -4.57 -1.55
N ILE A 109 -2.74 -4.03 -1.78
CA ILE A 109 -1.55 -4.82 -2.11
C ILE A 109 -1.01 -5.64 -0.92
N VAL A 110 -1.22 -5.18 0.32
CA VAL A 110 -0.50 -5.70 1.50
C VAL A 110 -0.91 -7.12 1.89
N GLY A 111 -2.09 -7.58 1.44
CA GLY A 111 -2.51 -8.96 1.67
C GLY A 111 -1.62 -9.98 0.96
N LEU A 112 -1.04 -9.61 -0.19
CA LEU A 112 -0.06 -10.43 -0.92
C LEU A 112 1.37 -9.97 -0.65
N PHE A 113 1.58 -8.66 -0.55
CA PHE A 113 2.89 -8.03 -0.50
C PHE A 113 2.97 -7.05 0.69
N PRO A 114 3.00 -7.57 1.92
CA PRO A 114 2.95 -6.75 3.12
C PRO A 114 4.14 -5.79 3.29
N HIS A 115 5.26 -6.02 2.60
CA HIS A 115 6.39 -5.08 2.57
C HIS A 115 6.07 -3.74 1.89
N ALA A 116 5.01 -3.68 1.08
CA ALA A 116 4.68 -2.49 0.31
C ALA A 116 4.17 -1.33 1.18
N ASN A 117 3.59 -1.62 2.34
CA ASN A 117 3.12 -0.62 3.29
C ASN A 117 3.10 -1.18 4.74
N PRO A 118 4.28 -1.47 5.31
CA PRO A 118 4.38 -2.22 6.56
C PRO A 118 3.81 -1.43 7.75
N SER A 119 3.88 -0.10 7.71
CA SER A 119 3.37 0.78 8.78
C SER A 119 1.84 0.76 8.91
N GLU A 120 1.12 0.41 7.85
CA GLU A 120 -0.35 0.37 7.83
C GLU A 120 -0.89 -1.06 7.62
N LEU A 121 -0.03 -2.07 7.78
CA LEU A 121 -0.40 -3.48 7.64
C LEU A 121 -1.56 -3.87 8.59
N PHE A 122 -1.68 -3.18 9.73
CA PHE A 122 -2.76 -3.39 10.69
C PHE A 122 -4.16 -3.24 10.08
N VAL A 123 -4.32 -2.42 9.04
CA VAL A 123 -5.61 -2.22 8.34
C VAL A 123 -6.08 -3.53 7.68
N TYR A 124 -5.17 -4.25 7.02
CA TYR A 124 -5.49 -5.55 6.44
C TYR A 124 -5.58 -6.63 7.52
N MET A 125 -4.68 -6.61 8.50
CA MET A 125 -4.66 -7.63 9.56
C MET A 125 -5.94 -7.64 10.39
N GLY A 126 -6.56 -6.50 10.66
CA GLY A 126 -7.85 -6.46 11.36
C GLY A 126 -8.95 -7.23 10.63
N ILE A 127 -8.96 -7.17 9.29
CA ILE A 127 -9.93 -7.89 8.46
C ILE A 127 -9.54 -9.36 8.34
N ALA A 128 -8.24 -9.64 8.15
CA ALA A 128 -7.72 -11.00 8.07
C ALA A 128 -8.02 -11.80 9.34
N GLN A 129 -7.85 -11.22 10.53
CA GLN A 129 -8.19 -11.86 11.80
C GLN A 129 -9.66 -12.27 11.88
N GLY A 130 -10.58 -11.44 11.39
CA GLY A 130 -12.00 -11.79 11.32
C GLY A 130 -12.27 -12.97 10.39
N ILE A 131 -11.62 -13.03 9.23
CA ILE A 131 -11.73 -14.15 8.28
C ILE A 131 -11.12 -15.44 8.87
N GLU A 132 -10.00 -15.33 9.58
CA GLU A 132 -9.35 -16.45 10.27
C GLU A 132 -10.22 -17.03 11.39
N GLN A 133 -10.88 -16.18 12.18
CA GLN A 133 -11.82 -16.62 13.22
C GLN A 133 -13.02 -17.40 12.64
N LEU A 134 -13.42 -17.10 11.41
CA LEU A 134 -14.46 -17.84 10.69
C LEU A 134 -13.93 -19.16 10.08
N GLY A 135 -12.65 -19.49 10.24
CA GLY A 135 -12.01 -20.66 9.66
C GLY A 135 -11.87 -20.60 8.14
N LEU A 136 -11.93 -19.40 7.54
CA LEU A 136 -11.87 -19.21 6.10
C LEU A 136 -10.44 -18.96 5.59
N PRO A 137 -10.10 -19.35 4.35
CA PRO A 137 -8.74 -19.19 3.83
C PRO A 137 -8.38 -17.72 3.55
N LEU A 138 -7.29 -17.23 4.17
CA LEU A 138 -6.77 -15.88 3.96
C LEU A 138 -6.24 -15.64 2.54
N GLY A 139 -5.80 -16.69 1.84
CA GLY A 139 -5.32 -16.57 0.45
C GLY A 139 -6.40 -16.03 -0.51
N GLN A 140 -7.66 -16.42 -0.31
CA GLN A 140 -8.76 -15.90 -1.13
C GLN A 140 -9.03 -14.43 -0.84
N LEU A 141 -8.91 -14.00 0.42
CA LEU A 141 -9.04 -12.60 0.81
C LEU A 141 -7.96 -11.75 0.13
N ALA A 142 -6.70 -12.17 0.23
CA ALA A 142 -5.56 -11.45 -0.34
C ALA A 142 -5.70 -11.25 -1.86
N ILE A 143 -6.07 -12.29 -2.60
CA ILE A 143 -6.27 -12.21 -4.06
C ILE A 143 -7.43 -11.27 -4.41
N ARG A 144 -8.56 -11.37 -3.69
CA ARG A 144 -9.73 -10.49 -3.93
C ARG A 144 -9.37 -9.04 -3.65
N TYR A 145 -8.66 -8.76 -2.56
CA TYR A 145 -8.17 -7.42 -2.22
C TYR A 145 -7.30 -6.87 -3.34
N PHE A 146 -6.33 -7.63 -3.82
CA PHE A 146 -5.46 -7.20 -4.90
C PHE A 146 -6.22 -6.88 -6.19
N ILE A 147 -7.09 -7.79 -6.66
CA ILE A 147 -7.85 -7.61 -7.91
C ILE A 147 -8.80 -6.41 -7.80
N VAL A 148 -9.59 -6.33 -6.72
CA VAL A 148 -10.49 -5.19 -6.48
C VAL A 148 -9.68 -3.90 -6.37
N GLY A 149 -8.54 -3.93 -5.69
CA GLY A 149 -7.61 -2.82 -5.62
C GLY A 149 -7.20 -2.30 -6.99
N VAL A 150 -6.76 -3.19 -7.89
CA VAL A 150 -6.37 -2.83 -9.27
C VAL A 150 -7.53 -2.19 -10.05
N ILE A 151 -8.75 -2.72 -9.90
CA ILE A 151 -9.94 -2.18 -10.54
C ILE A 151 -10.27 -0.79 -9.99
N VAL A 152 -10.25 -0.62 -8.67
CA VAL A 152 -10.56 0.65 -8.00
C VAL A 152 -9.57 1.74 -8.40
N ILE A 153 -8.27 1.45 -8.44
CA ILE A 153 -7.27 2.46 -8.80
C ILE A 153 -7.38 2.91 -10.26
N LEU A 154 -7.82 2.02 -11.16
CA LEU A 154 -8.12 2.38 -12.54
C LEU A 154 -9.28 3.37 -12.62
N ILE A 155 -10.38 3.06 -11.94
CA ILE A 155 -11.57 3.92 -11.89
C ILE A 155 -11.19 5.28 -11.31
N ARG A 156 -10.52 5.28 -10.15
CA ARG A 156 -10.07 6.49 -9.46
C ARG A 156 -9.14 7.32 -10.33
N GLY A 157 -8.14 6.70 -10.96
CA GLY A 157 -7.21 7.39 -11.85
C GLY A 157 -7.92 8.08 -13.02
N ILE A 158 -8.88 7.41 -13.68
CA ILE A 158 -9.67 8.00 -14.78
C ILE A 158 -10.53 9.17 -14.28
N VAL A 159 -11.24 8.98 -13.16
CA VAL A 159 -12.12 10.00 -12.59
C VAL A 159 -11.30 11.23 -12.16
N THR A 160 -10.22 11.01 -11.42
CA THR A 160 -9.36 12.08 -10.92
C THR A 160 -8.65 12.81 -12.06
N GLU A 161 -8.22 12.12 -13.12
CA GLU A 161 -7.69 12.78 -14.33
C GLU A 161 -8.76 13.68 -14.95
N THR A 162 -9.98 13.18 -15.13
CA THR A 162 -11.08 13.92 -15.75
C THR A 162 -11.41 15.19 -14.97
N LEU A 163 -11.51 15.08 -13.64
CA LEU A 163 -11.75 16.22 -12.76
C LEU A 163 -10.59 17.22 -12.79
N THR A 164 -9.35 16.72 -12.72
CA THR A 164 -8.15 17.57 -12.76
C THR A 164 -8.08 18.36 -14.07
N LEU A 165 -8.26 17.70 -15.22
CA LEU A 165 -8.23 18.37 -16.52
C LEU A 165 -9.36 19.40 -16.65
N ARG A 166 -10.55 19.12 -16.11
CA ARG A 166 -11.65 20.08 -16.09
C ARG A 166 -11.31 21.32 -15.26
N MET A 167 -10.75 21.13 -14.06
CA MET A 167 -10.35 22.23 -13.18
C MET A 167 -9.20 23.04 -13.76
N MET A 168 -8.23 22.40 -14.42
CA MET A 168 -7.11 23.10 -15.05
C MET A 168 -7.57 23.97 -16.23
N ARG A 169 -8.48 23.47 -17.08
CA ARG A 169 -9.09 24.26 -18.16
C ARG A 169 -9.88 25.45 -17.65
N GLN A 170 -10.60 25.30 -16.53
CA GLN A 170 -11.34 26.41 -15.91
C GLN A 170 -10.44 27.52 -15.36
N ARG A 171 -9.14 27.25 -15.20
CA ARG A 171 -8.14 28.17 -14.67
C ARG A 171 -7.09 28.57 -15.72
N ASP A 172 -7.33 28.27 -17.00
CA ASP A 172 -6.42 28.53 -18.12
C ASP A 172 -4.99 28.01 -17.89
N LEU A 173 -4.85 26.87 -17.19
CA LEU A 173 -3.56 26.24 -16.93
C LEU A 173 -3.12 25.29 -18.05
N ILE A 174 -4.06 24.86 -18.90
CA ILE A 174 -3.89 24.01 -20.09
C ILE A 174 -4.92 24.33 -21.17
#